data_AF-A0AAJ8BV81-F1
#
_entry.id   AF-A0AAJ8BV81-F1
#
_cell.length_a   1.000
_cell.length_b   1.000
_cell.length_c   1.000
_cell.angle_alpha   90.00
_cell.angle_beta   90.00
_cell.angle_gamma   90.00
#
_symmetry.space_group_name_H-M   'P 1'
#
loop_
_entity.id
_entity.type
_entity.pdbx_description
1 polymer ?
#
loop_
_entity_poly.entity_id
_entity_poly.type
_entity_poly.pdbx_seq_one_letter_code
_entity_poly.pdbx_strand_id
1 'polypeptide(L)'
;MSSAPVPPSSASSQNTSDTSTPKQKPILAVLSVITLLIAIAIAGFWGYTGSTSATDDANLFGLRRFFGAGGRAASASRGFAASTSTATSGRVLDQVKKLGEGVEDRVTMARTPVYFLSHGGVGFLSSPFCCFCMFGTGWDADYAQPNIMYDHEHPAYHKLAEIGKEITTKVKPRAVVVFSAHWQAGRDTIQVNTAEITDLIYDFYGFPSHYYKEKYPNVGSREVANKVLDALSQAGIKGEGVKRGLDHGVWASFKCAFEPEKNPLNVPVVQVSLFKTEDPIQHYRLGQAVSRLREENILIIVSGMAVHNLRDMQFTWGDPRPLPYTASFDEALKEAVTKAPAEREQAMADLLKRPDARQAHPYFDHLLPIHIGAGAAGDDVGRRLWTLKEGSMSWAQYRFGEIANSTSSL
;
A
#
# COMPACT_ATOMS: atom_id res chain seq x y z
N MET A 1 5.48 19.50 -84.27
CA MET A 1 4.40 18.60 -83.81
C MET A 1 4.42 18.61 -82.28
N SER A 2 3.39 19.03 -81.54
CA SER A 2 2.22 19.82 -81.97
C SER A 2 1.73 20.74 -80.83
N SER A 3 1.40 21.98 -81.20
CA SER A 3 0.34 22.84 -80.62
C SER A 3 -0.05 22.72 -79.14
N ALA A 4 0.25 23.78 -78.35
CA ALA A 4 -0.64 24.24 -77.27
C ALA A 4 -1.89 24.95 -77.87
N PRO A 5 -2.94 25.33 -77.10
CA PRO A 5 -2.85 26.58 -76.30
C PRO A 5 -3.65 26.62 -74.97
N VAL A 6 -3.41 27.70 -74.21
CA VAL A 6 -4.26 28.28 -73.15
C VAL A 6 -4.92 29.54 -73.75
N PRO A 7 -6.24 29.80 -73.63
CA PRO A 7 -6.78 30.73 -72.59
C PRO A 7 -8.30 30.48 -72.30
N PRO A 8 -9.12 31.43 -71.76
CA PRO A 8 -8.86 32.69 -71.06
C PRO A 8 -9.56 32.80 -69.68
N SER A 9 -9.38 33.96 -69.02
CA SER A 9 -10.17 34.43 -67.87
C SER A 9 -10.82 35.78 -68.16
N SER A 10 -12.10 35.99 -67.83
CA SER A 10 -12.71 37.34 -67.85
C SER A 10 -14.04 37.48 -67.09
N ALA A 11 -14.19 38.62 -66.41
CA ALA A 11 -15.43 39.39 -66.22
C ALA A 11 -16.63 38.79 -65.45
N SER A 12 -16.63 39.04 -64.13
CA SER A 12 -17.69 39.76 -63.38
C SER A 12 -19.17 39.68 -63.79
N SER A 13 -20.01 39.36 -62.81
CA SER A 13 -21.28 40.08 -62.56
C SER A 13 -21.39 40.42 -61.07
N GLN A 14 -22.05 41.54 -60.74
CA GLN A 14 -22.39 41.93 -59.38
C GLN A 14 -23.87 41.68 -59.14
N ASN A 15 -24.22 41.16 -57.96
CA ASN A 15 -25.47 41.45 -57.26
C ASN A 15 -25.25 41.17 -55.78
N THR A 16 -25.09 42.22 -54.97
CA THR A 16 -26.13 42.78 -54.09
C THR A 16 -26.40 41.94 -52.83
N SER A 17 -26.28 42.60 -51.69
CA SER A 17 -26.53 42.05 -50.36
C SER A 17 -27.98 41.64 -50.14
N ASP A 18 -28.19 40.53 -49.43
CA ASP A 18 -29.28 40.48 -48.45
C ASP A 18 -28.82 39.74 -47.17
N THR A 19 -29.13 40.32 -46.01
CA THR A 19 -28.65 39.85 -44.70
C THR A 19 -29.79 39.24 -43.90
N SER A 20 -29.87 37.91 -43.88
CA SER A 20 -30.87 37.18 -43.09
C SER A 20 -30.22 36.24 -42.07
N THR A 21 -29.94 36.76 -40.87
CA THR A 21 -29.55 35.95 -39.71
C THR A 21 -30.69 34.99 -39.32
N PRO A 22 -30.46 33.67 -39.18
CA PRO A 22 -31.49 32.74 -38.74
C PRO A 22 -31.85 33.00 -37.27
N LYS A 23 -33.09 33.46 -37.02
CA LYS A 23 -33.62 33.71 -35.67
C LYS A 23 -33.88 32.38 -34.94
N GLN A 24 -32.86 31.84 -34.26
CA GLN A 24 -33.07 30.76 -33.29
C GLN A 24 -34.02 31.24 -32.18
N LYS A 25 -35.16 30.56 -32.05
CA LYS A 25 -36.19 30.81 -31.03
C LYS A 25 -35.97 29.92 -29.79
N PRO A 26 -36.52 30.28 -28.61
CA PRO A 26 -35.88 29.95 -27.34
C PRO A 26 -36.22 28.56 -26.81
N ILE A 27 -35.41 27.56 -27.16
CA ILE A 27 -35.50 26.21 -26.57
C ILE A 27 -34.57 26.06 -25.34
N LEU A 28 -33.33 26.55 -25.40
CA LEU A 28 -32.37 26.45 -24.29
C LEU A 28 -32.84 27.19 -23.02
N ALA A 29 -33.49 28.36 -23.18
CA ALA A 29 -33.97 29.15 -22.04
C ALA A 29 -35.07 28.42 -21.24
N VAL A 30 -35.94 27.66 -21.92
CA VAL A 30 -37.01 26.90 -21.26
C VAL A 30 -36.44 25.74 -20.45
N LEU A 31 -35.45 25.02 -20.99
CA LEU A 31 -34.77 23.93 -20.29
C LEU A 31 -34.07 24.44 -19.02
N SER A 32 -33.36 25.57 -19.09
CA SER A 32 -32.68 26.17 -17.93
C SER A 32 -33.63 26.50 -16.77
N VAL A 33 -34.83 27.04 -17.06
CA VAL A 33 -35.84 27.34 -16.04
C VAL A 33 -36.40 26.07 -15.40
N ILE A 34 -36.63 25.00 -16.19
CA ILE A 34 -37.12 23.72 -15.69
C ILE A 34 -36.09 23.08 -14.73
N THR A 35 -34.80 23.10 -15.06
CA THR A 35 -33.74 22.59 -14.17
C THR A 35 -33.70 23.35 -12.84
N LEU A 36 -33.84 24.68 -12.88
CA LEU A 36 -33.84 25.52 -11.68
C LEU A 36 -35.05 25.23 -10.76
N LEU A 37 -36.25 25.06 -11.34
CA LEU A 37 -37.46 24.72 -10.58
C LEU A 37 -37.37 23.33 -9.93
N ILE A 38 -36.77 22.36 -10.60
CA ILE A 38 -36.53 21.02 -10.03
C ILE A 38 -35.56 21.10 -8.84
N ALA A 39 -34.47 21.87 -8.95
CA ALA A 39 -33.53 22.06 -7.85
C ALA A 39 -34.17 22.70 -6.61
N ILE A 40 -35.03 23.72 -6.82
CA ILE A 40 -35.79 24.37 -5.74
C ILE A 40 -36.79 23.39 -5.09
N ALA A 41 -37.47 22.56 -5.88
CA ALA A 41 -38.41 21.55 -5.36
C ALA A 41 -37.71 20.50 -4.49
N ILE A 42 -36.52 20.03 -4.90
CA ILE A 42 -35.71 19.07 -4.11
C ILE A 42 -35.25 19.71 -2.79
N ALA A 43 -34.77 20.96 -2.83
CA ALA A 43 -34.37 21.68 -1.61
C ALA A 43 -35.54 21.88 -0.63
N GLY A 44 -36.73 22.20 -1.15
CA GLY A 44 -37.95 22.32 -0.34
C GLY A 44 -38.40 20.99 0.28
N PHE A 45 -38.25 19.87 -0.43
CA PHE A 45 -38.73 18.56 0.02
C PHE A 45 -37.81 17.88 1.06
N TRP A 46 -36.52 18.23 1.10
CA TRP A 46 -35.57 17.72 2.10
C TRP A 46 -35.33 18.67 3.30
N GLY A 47 -35.86 19.89 3.26
CA GLY A 47 -35.60 20.93 4.28
C GLY A 47 -36.42 20.84 5.58
N TYR A 48 -37.27 19.82 5.78
CA TYR A 48 -38.30 19.86 6.84
C TYR A 48 -38.49 18.57 7.65
N THR A 49 -37.46 18.14 8.39
CA THR A 49 -37.58 17.14 9.48
C THR A 49 -36.89 17.57 10.79
N GLY A 50 -36.72 18.88 11.00
CA GLY A 50 -36.27 19.44 12.27
C GLY A 50 -37.40 19.54 13.30
N SER A 51 -37.67 18.46 14.05
CA SER A 51 -38.64 18.47 15.14
C SER A 51 -38.01 18.91 16.47
N THR A 52 -38.47 20.03 17.03
CA THR A 52 -38.07 20.53 18.35
C THR A 52 -39.23 20.47 19.34
N SER A 53 -38.99 19.95 20.54
CA SER A 53 -39.89 20.10 21.70
C SER A 53 -39.09 20.47 22.96
N ALA A 54 -39.37 21.64 23.52
CA ALA A 54 -39.06 22.01 24.92
C ALA A 54 -40.04 21.27 25.87
N THR A 55 -39.93 21.26 27.20
CA THR A 55 -39.24 22.11 28.20
C THR A 55 -38.25 21.27 29.08
N ASP A 56 -37.69 21.65 30.24
CA ASP A 56 -38.01 22.70 31.24
C ASP A 56 -36.83 23.15 32.12
N ASP A 57 -37.06 24.18 32.94
CA ASP A 57 -36.06 24.89 33.78
C ASP A 57 -35.48 24.09 34.97
N ALA A 58 -34.20 24.36 35.30
CA ALA A 58 -33.75 24.62 36.68
C ALA A 58 -32.31 25.18 36.75
N ASN A 59 -32.13 26.34 37.39
CA ASN A 59 -30.81 26.86 37.80
C ASN A 59 -30.51 26.46 39.26
N LEU A 60 -29.31 25.95 39.57
CA LEU A 60 -28.77 26.02 40.95
C LEU A 60 -27.23 25.87 41.02
N PHE A 61 -26.66 26.57 42.01
CA PHE A 61 -25.27 26.63 42.53
C PHE A 61 -24.52 25.26 42.59
N GLY A 62 -23.18 25.14 42.67
CA GLY A 62 -22.08 26.14 42.74
C GLY A 62 -20.85 25.63 43.54
N LEU A 63 -19.63 26.10 43.21
CA LEU A 63 -18.33 25.98 43.93
C LEU A 63 -17.59 24.61 44.11
N ARG A 64 -16.49 24.46 43.34
CA ARG A 64 -15.06 24.24 43.76
C ARG A 64 -14.65 23.32 44.95
N ARG A 65 -13.76 22.35 44.60
CA ARG A 65 -12.47 21.95 45.28
C ARG A 65 -12.56 21.36 46.72
N PHE A 66 -11.50 20.78 47.32
CA PHE A 66 -10.14 20.35 46.89
C PHE A 66 -10.09 18.78 46.82
N PHE A 67 -9.07 17.93 47.08
CA PHE A 67 -7.64 17.91 47.51
C PHE A 67 -6.97 16.64 46.87
N GLY A 68 -5.66 16.35 46.93
CA GLY A 68 -4.47 17.07 47.44
C GLY A 68 -3.37 16.11 47.94
N ALA A 69 -2.09 16.40 47.63
CA ALA A 69 -0.86 15.68 48.01
C ALA A 69 -0.69 14.22 47.49
N GLY A 70 0.52 13.67 47.31
CA GLY A 70 1.87 14.27 47.36
C GLY A 70 2.78 13.66 48.42
N GLY A 71 3.67 12.73 48.04
CA GLY A 71 4.64 12.11 48.95
C GLY A 71 6.01 11.86 48.28
N ARG A 72 7.09 12.33 48.92
CA ARG A 72 8.48 11.95 48.63
C ARG A 72 8.98 10.99 49.70
N ALA A 73 9.79 10.02 49.30
CA ALA A 73 10.78 9.41 50.17
C ALA A 73 12.09 9.28 49.38
N ALA A 74 13.19 9.76 49.96
CA ALA A 74 14.53 9.57 49.43
C ALA A 74 15.35 8.81 50.48
N SER A 75 16.15 7.84 50.03
CA SER A 75 17.14 7.18 50.88
C SER A 75 18.54 7.51 50.37
N ALA A 76 19.39 7.99 51.28
CA ALA A 76 20.80 8.21 51.03
C ALA A 76 21.57 8.10 52.34
N SER A 77 22.64 7.31 52.38
CA SER A 77 23.94 7.70 52.95
C SER A 77 24.93 6.53 52.92
N ARG A 78 26.23 6.87 52.86
CA ARG A 78 27.40 6.08 53.30
C ARG A 78 27.58 4.70 52.61
N GLY A 79 28.65 4.44 51.86
CA GLY A 79 29.94 5.13 51.81
C GLY A 79 30.85 4.68 52.95
N PHE A 80 31.70 3.70 52.66
CA PHE A 80 32.75 3.19 53.54
C PHE A 80 34.05 3.14 52.75
N ALA A 81 35.18 3.50 53.35
CA ALA A 81 36.46 3.59 52.67
C ALA A 81 37.59 2.95 53.47
N ALA A 82 38.20 1.91 52.90
CA ALA A 82 39.54 1.42 53.20
C ALA A 82 40.08 0.87 51.86
N SER A 83 41.19 1.34 51.27
CA SER A 83 42.54 1.51 51.80
C SER A 83 43.23 0.19 52.14
N THR A 84 43.98 -0.36 51.18
CA THR A 84 45.46 -0.38 51.22
C THR A 84 46.06 -1.08 49.99
N SER A 85 47.08 -0.48 49.37
CA SER A 85 48.15 -1.13 48.57
C SER A 85 47.76 -1.99 47.34
N THR A 86 48.57 -2.17 46.29
CA THR A 86 49.98 -1.79 46.06
C THR A 86 50.16 -1.39 44.58
N ALA A 87 51.26 -0.71 44.24
CA ALA A 87 51.62 -0.46 42.85
C ALA A 87 52.01 -1.76 42.09
N THR A 88 52.15 -1.65 40.76
CA THR A 88 52.66 -2.67 39.80
C THR A 88 51.60 -3.48 39.02
N SER A 89 50.83 -2.83 38.13
CA SER A 89 50.26 -3.50 36.94
C SER A 89 50.01 -2.59 35.72
N GLY A 90 50.80 -1.51 35.58
CA GLY A 90 50.68 -0.53 34.48
C GLY A 90 51.10 -1.02 33.08
N ARG A 91 51.14 -2.34 32.84
CA ARG A 91 51.52 -2.95 31.54
C ARG A 91 50.73 -4.21 31.16
N VAL A 92 49.88 -4.76 32.03
CA VAL A 92 49.09 -5.97 31.72
C VAL A 92 47.71 -5.60 31.18
N LEU A 93 47.10 -4.52 31.68
CA LEU A 93 45.73 -4.12 31.31
C LEU A 93 45.58 -3.73 29.84
N ASP A 94 46.55 -3.02 29.24
CA ASP A 94 46.54 -2.71 27.80
C ASP A 94 46.72 -3.95 26.91
N GLN A 95 47.35 -5.01 27.42
CA GLN A 95 47.59 -6.23 26.65
C GLN A 95 46.40 -7.20 26.74
N VAL A 96 45.73 -7.27 27.89
CA VAL A 96 44.43 -7.98 28.02
C VAL A 96 43.34 -7.28 27.19
N LYS A 97 43.31 -5.94 27.16
CA LYS A 97 42.34 -5.19 26.33
C LYS A 97 42.55 -5.35 24.82
N LYS A 98 43.72 -5.86 24.38
CA LYS A 98 44.03 -6.17 22.97
C LYS A 98 43.88 -7.64 22.58
N LEU A 99 43.41 -8.49 23.50
CA LEU A 99 43.08 -9.90 23.25
C LEU A 99 41.60 -10.21 23.48
N GLY A 100 40.79 -9.17 23.76
CA GLY A 100 39.33 -9.25 23.93
C GLY A 100 38.51 -8.83 22.70
N GLU A 101 39.13 -8.25 21.67
CA GLU A 101 38.49 -8.01 20.37
C GLU A 101 38.51 -9.28 19.51
N GLY A 102 38.02 -10.38 20.09
CA GLY A 102 37.58 -11.51 19.31
C GLY A 102 36.40 -11.06 18.46
N VAL A 103 36.51 -11.25 17.14
CA VAL A 103 35.33 -11.16 16.28
C VAL A 103 34.37 -12.25 16.74
N GLU A 104 33.30 -11.87 17.44
CA GLU A 104 32.10 -12.68 17.42
C GLU A 104 31.67 -12.76 15.97
N ASP A 105 32.03 -13.86 15.30
CA ASP A 105 31.28 -14.35 14.16
C ASP A 105 29.87 -14.63 14.67
N ARG A 106 29.05 -13.58 14.66
CA ARG A 106 27.61 -13.68 14.69
C ARG A 106 27.26 -14.51 13.46
N VAL A 107 27.13 -15.82 13.66
CA VAL A 107 26.48 -16.72 12.72
C VAL A 107 25.09 -16.14 12.52
N THR A 108 24.94 -15.32 11.48
CA THR A 108 23.68 -14.70 11.12
C THR A 108 22.79 -15.82 10.61
N MET A 109 22.04 -16.43 11.53
CA MET A 109 21.04 -17.46 11.26
C MET A 109 20.28 -17.05 10.01
N ALA A 110 20.27 -17.95 9.02
CA ALA A 110 19.87 -17.64 7.65
C ALA A 110 18.37 -17.28 7.58
N ARG A 111 18.08 -16.00 7.84
CA ARG A 111 16.75 -15.43 7.88
C ARG A 111 16.27 -15.12 6.46
N THR A 112 14.99 -15.33 6.18
CA THR A 112 14.39 -14.89 4.91
C THR A 112 14.50 -13.37 4.76
N PRO A 113 14.60 -12.82 3.53
CA PRO A 113 14.37 -11.39 3.30
C PRO A 113 12.89 -11.03 3.59
N VAL A 114 12.56 -9.75 3.59
CA VAL A 114 11.15 -9.27 3.59
C VAL A 114 10.87 -8.58 2.27
N TYR A 115 9.75 -8.87 1.60
CA TYR A 115 9.35 -8.17 0.37
C TYR A 115 8.16 -7.26 0.61
N PHE A 116 8.21 -6.05 0.08
CA PHE A 116 7.01 -5.27 -0.22
C PHE A 116 6.66 -5.43 -1.69
N LEU A 117 5.41 -5.83 -1.95
CA LEU A 117 4.86 -5.91 -3.28
C LEU A 117 3.84 -4.78 -3.50
N SER A 118 4.11 -3.92 -4.47
CA SER A 118 3.11 -3.02 -5.05
C SER A 118 2.18 -3.88 -5.92
N HIS A 119 0.94 -4.10 -5.49
CA HIS A 119 -0.04 -4.95 -6.18
C HIS A 119 -0.94 -4.16 -7.13
N GLY A 120 -1.32 -4.79 -8.25
CA GLY A 120 -2.29 -4.23 -9.17
C GLY A 120 -3.71 -4.65 -8.80
N GLY A 121 -4.66 -3.74 -8.99
CA GLY A 121 -6.06 -4.09 -9.07
C GLY A 121 -6.39 -4.82 -10.38
N VAL A 122 -7.64 -5.27 -10.48
CA VAL A 122 -8.25 -5.64 -11.74
C VAL A 122 -8.53 -4.39 -12.58
N GLY A 123 -8.44 -4.48 -13.92
CA GLY A 123 -8.78 -3.36 -14.80
C GLY A 123 -10.18 -3.47 -15.41
N PHE A 124 -10.80 -2.34 -15.76
CA PHE A 124 -11.79 -2.34 -16.84
C PHE A 124 -11.04 -2.65 -18.14
N LEU A 125 -11.07 -3.91 -18.56
CA LEU A 125 -10.50 -4.33 -19.82
C LEU A 125 -11.47 -4.00 -20.95
N SER A 126 -11.03 -3.16 -21.87
CA SER A 126 -11.66 -2.89 -23.16
C SER A 126 -11.99 -4.18 -23.90
N SER A 127 -13.19 -4.29 -24.49
CA SER A 127 -13.55 -5.41 -25.37
C SER A 127 -13.55 -4.96 -26.83
N PRO A 128 -12.66 -5.47 -27.70
CA PRO A 128 -12.69 -5.16 -29.13
C PRO A 128 -13.92 -5.76 -29.86
N PHE A 129 -14.79 -6.48 -29.15
CA PHE A 129 -15.95 -7.18 -29.70
C PHE A 129 -17.31 -6.51 -29.39
N CYS A 130 -17.32 -5.21 -29.08
CA CYS A 130 -18.56 -4.41 -29.04
C CYS A 130 -18.57 -3.24 -30.04
N CYS A 131 -17.83 -3.37 -31.15
CA CYS A 131 -18.08 -2.51 -32.30
C CYS A 131 -19.51 -2.80 -32.83
N PHE A 132 -20.26 -1.73 -33.12
CA PHE A 132 -21.62 -1.77 -33.70
C PHE A 132 -22.76 -2.21 -32.76
N CYS A 133 -23.22 -1.33 -31.85
CA CYS A 133 -24.68 -1.16 -31.61
C CYS A 133 -25.10 0.13 -30.87
N MET A 134 -25.38 1.17 -31.65
CA MET A 134 -26.43 2.20 -31.41
C MET A 134 -26.30 3.18 -30.23
N PHE A 135 -26.79 4.41 -30.33
CA PHE A 135 -27.71 4.96 -31.33
C PHE A 135 -27.17 5.47 -32.70
N GLY A 136 -25.88 5.54 -33.05
CA GLY A 136 -24.63 5.43 -32.27
C GLY A 136 -24.40 6.63 -31.35
N THR A 137 -23.15 7.11 -31.29
CA THR A 137 -22.69 8.15 -30.33
C THR A 137 -22.92 7.77 -28.87
N GLY A 138 -22.58 6.51 -28.54
CA GLY A 138 -22.35 6.09 -27.16
C GLY A 138 -21.10 6.74 -26.57
N TRP A 139 -20.92 6.61 -25.26
CA TRP A 139 -19.73 7.08 -24.54
C TRP A 139 -18.71 5.94 -24.45
N ASP A 140 -17.82 5.85 -25.43
CA ASP A 140 -16.76 4.84 -25.48
C ASP A 140 -15.60 5.23 -24.53
N ALA A 141 -15.85 5.06 -23.23
CA ALA A 141 -14.92 5.40 -22.14
C ALA A 141 -14.09 4.18 -21.69
N ASP A 142 -13.14 3.77 -22.53
CA ASP A 142 -12.21 2.67 -22.24
C ASP A 142 -11.11 3.05 -21.22
N TYR A 143 -10.50 2.02 -20.63
CA TYR A 143 -9.31 2.01 -19.76
C TYR A 143 -9.48 2.34 -18.26
N ALA A 144 -8.46 1.94 -17.47
CA ALA A 144 -8.60 1.61 -16.06
C ALA A 144 -7.29 1.69 -15.26
N GLN A 145 -7.32 1.21 -14.01
CA GLN A 145 -6.14 0.72 -13.30
C GLN A 145 -5.34 -0.27 -14.20
N PRO A 146 -4.00 -0.19 -14.26
CA PRO A 146 -3.23 -1.07 -15.14
C PRO A 146 -3.32 -2.55 -14.73
N ASN A 147 -3.80 -3.37 -15.66
CA ASN A 147 -4.30 -4.72 -15.40
C ASN A 147 -3.21 -5.80 -15.52
N ILE A 148 -2.21 -5.73 -14.64
CA ILE A 148 -1.00 -6.58 -14.68
C ILE A 148 -1.24 -8.10 -14.72
N MET A 149 -2.45 -8.58 -14.39
CA MET A 149 -2.79 -10.01 -14.44
C MET A 149 -3.10 -10.54 -15.85
N TYR A 150 -3.35 -9.66 -16.83
CA TYR A 150 -3.68 -10.03 -18.21
C TYR A 150 -2.89 -9.20 -19.22
N ASP A 151 -2.53 -7.96 -18.88
CA ASP A 151 -1.51 -7.20 -19.58
C ASP A 151 -0.11 -7.69 -19.14
N HIS A 152 0.34 -8.75 -19.82
CA HIS A 152 1.66 -9.34 -19.58
C HIS A 152 2.83 -8.49 -20.12
N GLU A 153 2.55 -7.51 -20.99
CA GLU A 153 3.57 -6.58 -21.50
C GLU A 153 3.84 -5.44 -20.50
N HIS A 154 2.92 -5.19 -19.56
CA HIS A 154 3.08 -4.22 -18.49
C HIS A 154 4.35 -4.53 -17.65
N PRO A 155 5.35 -3.63 -17.56
CA PRO A 155 6.65 -3.94 -16.95
C PRO A 155 6.58 -4.47 -15.50
N ALA A 156 5.55 -4.09 -14.75
CA ALA A 156 5.31 -4.59 -13.39
C ALA A 156 5.00 -6.11 -13.35
N TYR A 157 4.34 -6.67 -14.36
CA TYR A 157 4.10 -8.12 -14.45
C TYR A 157 5.42 -8.88 -14.54
N HIS A 158 6.30 -8.49 -15.47
CA HIS A 158 7.63 -9.08 -15.60
C HIS A 158 8.45 -8.97 -14.31
N LYS A 159 8.39 -7.84 -13.60
CA LYS A 159 9.16 -7.66 -12.36
C LYS A 159 8.60 -8.45 -11.18
N LEU A 160 7.28 -8.61 -11.08
CA LEU A 160 6.68 -9.53 -10.12
C LEU A 160 7.08 -10.98 -10.43
N ALA A 161 7.05 -11.40 -11.70
CA ALA A 161 7.51 -12.73 -12.12
C ALA A 161 9.01 -12.97 -11.85
N GLU A 162 9.86 -11.93 -11.97
CA GLU A 162 11.28 -11.99 -11.59
C GLU A 162 11.45 -12.18 -10.07
N ILE A 163 10.73 -11.41 -9.26
CA ILE A 163 10.74 -11.50 -7.79
C ILE A 163 10.22 -12.88 -7.34
N GLY A 164 9.14 -13.37 -7.94
CA GLY A 164 8.59 -14.68 -7.65
C GLY A 164 9.55 -15.83 -8.02
N LYS A 165 10.27 -15.72 -9.14
CA LYS A 165 11.36 -16.65 -9.50
C LYS A 165 12.53 -16.58 -8.52
N GLU A 166 12.89 -15.38 -8.04
CA GLU A 166 13.90 -15.22 -6.99
C GLU A 166 13.47 -15.91 -5.67
N ILE A 167 12.20 -15.78 -5.30
CA ILE A 167 11.63 -16.43 -4.10
C ILE A 167 11.62 -17.95 -4.24
N THR A 168 11.11 -18.52 -5.33
CA THR A 168 11.00 -19.99 -5.52
C THR A 168 12.36 -20.66 -5.75
N THR A 169 13.31 -20.01 -6.44
CA THR A 169 14.59 -20.64 -6.80
C THR A 169 15.72 -20.39 -5.80
N LYS A 170 15.76 -19.20 -5.15
CA LYS A 170 16.84 -18.82 -4.22
C LYS A 170 16.38 -18.82 -2.76
N VAL A 171 15.27 -18.15 -2.43
CA VAL A 171 14.83 -17.99 -1.03
C VAL A 171 14.29 -19.31 -0.47
N LYS A 172 13.47 -20.05 -1.25
CA LYS A 172 12.89 -21.35 -0.89
C LYS A 172 12.30 -21.38 0.54
N PRO A 173 11.37 -20.46 0.86
CA PRO A 173 10.77 -20.43 2.19
C PRO A 173 9.89 -21.65 2.43
N ARG A 174 9.73 -22.07 3.69
CA ARG A 174 8.84 -23.19 4.06
C ARG A 174 7.35 -22.82 4.07
N ALA A 175 7.06 -21.52 4.15
CA ALA A 175 5.72 -20.92 4.13
C ALA A 175 5.83 -19.41 3.89
N VAL A 176 4.72 -18.75 3.55
CA VAL A 176 4.60 -17.29 3.45
C VAL A 176 3.61 -16.79 4.50
N VAL A 177 4.01 -15.75 5.25
CA VAL A 177 3.10 -14.90 6.02
C VAL A 177 2.92 -13.60 5.24
N VAL A 178 1.67 -13.22 4.96
CA VAL A 178 1.37 -12.06 4.11
C VAL A 178 0.36 -11.10 4.75
N PHE A 179 0.74 -9.83 4.83
CA PHE A 179 -0.12 -8.73 5.27
C PHE A 179 -0.67 -8.00 4.04
N SER A 180 -1.96 -7.65 4.02
CA SER A 180 -2.62 -7.02 2.86
C SER A 180 -3.33 -5.72 3.25
N ALA A 181 -3.20 -4.70 2.41
CA ALA A 181 -3.96 -3.44 2.50
C ALA A 181 -5.48 -3.65 2.63
N HIS A 182 -6.02 -4.70 1.98
CA HIS A 182 -7.46 -4.97 1.88
C HIS A 182 -8.05 -5.64 3.13
N TRP A 183 -7.24 -5.91 4.15
CA TRP A 183 -7.71 -6.47 5.42
C TRP A 183 -7.22 -5.68 6.63
N GLN A 184 -8.06 -4.75 7.10
CA GLN A 184 -7.94 -4.14 8.43
C GLN A 184 -8.89 -4.83 9.41
N ALA A 185 -8.42 -5.15 10.62
CA ALA A 185 -9.23 -5.75 11.68
C ALA A 185 -9.70 -4.72 12.73
N GLY A 186 -9.25 -4.83 13.98
CA GLY A 186 -9.55 -3.88 15.05
C GLY A 186 -8.56 -2.70 15.10
N ARG A 187 -8.84 -1.71 15.94
CA ARG A 187 -7.88 -0.61 16.20
C ARG A 187 -6.68 -1.07 17.05
N ASP A 188 -6.89 -2.12 17.82
CA ASP A 188 -6.03 -2.69 18.85
C ASP A 188 -5.78 -4.21 18.65
N THR A 189 -6.42 -4.80 17.63
CA THR A 189 -6.56 -6.24 17.44
C THR A 189 -6.16 -6.63 16.02
N ILE A 190 -5.28 -7.62 15.88
CA ILE A 190 -4.87 -8.22 14.61
C ILE A 190 -5.56 -9.57 14.42
N GLN A 191 -6.05 -9.82 13.21
CA GLN A 191 -6.60 -11.11 12.83
C GLN A 191 -5.60 -11.93 12.02
N VAL A 192 -5.52 -13.23 12.30
CA VAL A 192 -4.68 -14.20 11.58
C VAL A 192 -5.57 -15.25 10.95
N ASN A 193 -5.37 -15.57 9.67
CA ASN A 193 -6.14 -16.61 9.00
C ASN A 193 -5.63 -17.99 9.44
N THR A 194 -6.46 -18.73 10.17
CA THR A 194 -6.17 -20.07 10.71
C THR A 194 -6.83 -21.20 9.91
N ALA A 195 -7.42 -20.89 8.76
CA ALA A 195 -8.05 -21.88 7.89
C ALA A 195 -7.07 -22.38 6.81
N GLU A 196 -7.09 -23.68 6.54
CA GLU A 196 -6.16 -24.33 5.60
C GLU A 196 -6.73 -24.40 4.17
N ILE A 197 -8.06 -24.41 4.02
CA ILE A 197 -8.75 -24.38 2.72
C ILE A 197 -9.82 -23.29 2.76
N THR A 198 -9.69 -22.29 1.88
CA THR A 198 -10.60 -21.14 1.77
C THR A 198 -10.68 -20.60 0.35
N ASP A 199 -11.85 -20.09 -0.02
CA ASP A 199 -12.08 -19.40 -1.29
C ASP A 199 -11.28 -18.09 -1.42
N LEU A 200 -11.24 -17.53 -2.63
CA LEU A 200 -10.77 -16.17 -2.87
C LEU A 200 -11.86 -15.16 -2.51
N ILE A 201 -11.45 -14.00 -1.99
CA ILE A 201 -12.29 -12.82 -1.82
C ILE A 201 -12.10 -11.90 -3.03
N TYR A 202 -13.22 -11.39 -3.56
CA TYR A 202 -13.27 -10.39 -4.61
C TYR A 202 -13.81 -9.08 -4.00
N ASP A 203 -12.97 -8.41 -3.22
CA ASP A 203 -13.26 -7.14 -2.53
C ASP A 203 -13.11 -5.92 -3.47
N PHE A 204 -13.56 -6.09 -4.72
CA PHE A 204 -13.67 -5.06 -5.75
C PHE A 204 -15.03 -5.16 -6.45
N TYR A 205 -15.53 -4.05 -7.00
CA TYR A 205 -16.88 -3.95 -7.55
C TYR A 205 -16.91 -3.16 -8.86
N GLY A 206 -17.88 -3.45 -9.73
CA GLY A 206 -18.08 -2.76 -11.02
C GLY A 206 -17.30 -3.33 -12.22
N PHE A 207 -16.41 -4.30 -11.99
CA PHE A 207 -15.55 -4.88 -13.02
C PHE A 207 -16.24 -5.93 -13.92
N PRO A 208 -15.69 -6.24 -15.11
CA PRO A 208 -16.13 -7.32 -15.99
C PRO A 208 -16.26 -8.70 -15.30
N SER A 209 -17.22 -9.51 -15.75
CA SER A 209 -17.60 -10.78 -15.08
C SER A 209 -16.54 -11.89 -15.15
N HIS A 210 -15.44 -11.72 -15.88
CA HIS A 210 -14.33 -12.69 -15.91
C HIS A 210 -13.45 -12.61 -14.65
N TYR A 211 -13.26 -11.44 -14.05
CA TYR A 211 -12.46 -11.28 -12.84
C TYR A 211 -13.01 -12.06 -11.64
N TYR A 212 -14.34 -12.14 -11.51
CA TYR A 212 -15.00 -12.91 -10.44
C TYR A 212 -14.99 -14.43 -10.67
N LYS A 213 -14.43 -14.90 -11.79
CA LYS A 213 -14.24 -16.32 -12.11
C LYS A 213 -12.81 -16.79 -11.86
N GLU A 214 -11.90 -15.88 -11.52
CA GLU A 214 -10.48 -16.18 -11.35
C GLU A 214 -10.18 -17.21 -10.26
N LYS A 215 -9.01 -17.84 -10.38
CA LYS A 215 -8.54 -18.88 -9.47
C LYS A 215 -7.05 -18.76 -9.23
N TYR A 216 -6.66 -18.94 -7.97
CA TYR A 216 -5.28 -19.00 -7.52
C TYR A 216 -5.16 -20.10 -6.45
N PRO A 217 -4.31 -21.12 -6.64
CA PRO A 217 -4.16 -22.20 -5.68
C PRO A 217 -3.48 -21.68 -4.41
N ASN A 218 -4.20 -21.76 -3.30
CA ASN A 218 -3.71 -21.38 -1.98
C ASN A 218 -4.11 -22.43 -0.95
N VAL A 219 -3.23 -22.65 0.04
CA VAL A 219 -3.44 -23.53 1.18
C VAL A 219 -2.88 -22.80 2.40
N GLY A 220 -3.65 -22.66 3.46
CA GLY A 220 -3.18 -22.07 4.73
C GLY A 220 -2.38 -23.07 5.57
N SER A 221 -1.81 -22.62 6.68
CA SER A 221 -1.19 -23.51 7.67
C SER A 221 -1.55 -23.08 9.09
N ARG A 222 -2.19 -23.98 9.85
CA ARG A 222 -2.48 -23.75 11.28
C ARG A 222 -1.22 -23.64 12.13
N GLU A 223 -0.14 -24.34 11.76
CA GLU A 223 1.15 -24.27 12.44
C GLU A 223 1.79 -22.88 12.30
N VAL A 224 1.81 -22.33 11.07
CA VAL A 224 2.34 -20.99 10.81
C VAL A 224 1.41 -19.91 11.41
N ALA A 225 0.09 -20.08 11.33
CA ALA A 225 -0.87 -19.15 11.91
C ALA A 225 -0.76 -19.08 13.45
N ASN A 226 -0.57 -20.21 14.11
CA ASN A 226 -0.31 -20.24 15.56
C ASN A 226 1.00 -19.50 15.89
N LYS A 227 2.08 -19.68 15.11
CA LYS A 227 3.33 -18.96 15.32
C LYS A 227 3.24 -17.45 15.13
N VAL A 228 2.38 -16.97 14.23
CA VAL A 228 2.04 -15.54 14.16
C VAL A 228 1.33 -15.10 15.45
N LEU A 229 0.32 -15.86 15.92
CA LEU A 229 -0.40 -15.53 17.16
C LEU A 229 0.51 -15.53 18.40
N ASP A 230 1.44 -16.49 18.50
CA ASP A 230 2.44 -16.57 19.56
C ASP A 230 3.40 -15.37 19.53
N ALA A 231 3.85 -14.96 18.34
CA ALA A 231 4.72 -13.80 18.17
C ALA A 231 4.01 -12.47 18.52
N LEU A 232 2.74 -12.33 18.15
CA LEU A 232 1.89 -11.19 18.56
C LEU A 232 1.72 -11.16 20.09
N SER A 233 1.40 -12.31 20.69
CA SER A 233 1.22 -12.47 22.14
C SER A 233 2.49 -12.09 22.92
N GLN A 234 3.66 -12.57 22.49
CA GLN A 234 4.96 -12.21 23.08
C GLN A 234 5.29 -10.72 23.00
N ALA A 235 4.80 -10.03 21.96
CA ALA A 235 4.94 -8.57 21.80
C ALA A 235 3.84 -7.77 22.53
N GLY A 236 2.90 -8.42 23.23
CA GLY A 236 1.76 -7.76 23.87
C GLY A 236 0.68 -7.28 22.88
N ILE A 237 0.74 -7.72 21.62
CA ILE A 237 -0.26 -7.40 20.59
C ILE A 237 -1.39 -8.42 20.66
N LYS A 238 -2.63 -7.94 20.76
CA LYS A 238 -3.82 -8.80 20.76
C LYS A 238 -4.03 -9.41 19.37
N GLY A 239 -3.69 -10.68 19.22
CA GLY A 239 -4.00 -11.50 18.03
C GLY A 239 -5.25 -12.35 18.24
N GLU A 240 -6.07 -12.51 17.20
CA GLU A 240 -7.18 -13.47 17.17
C GLU A 240 -7.18 -14.33 15.90
N GLY A 241 -7.47 -15.63 16.04
CA GLY A 241 -7.51 -16.57 14.93
C GLY A 241 -8.89 -16.63 14.28
N VAL A 242 -8.97 -16.45 12.95
CA VAL A 242 -10.22 -16.45 12.19
C VAL A 242 -10.18 -17.41 11.00
N LYS A 243 -11.31 -17.57 10.30
CA LYS A 243 -11.40 -18.14 8.95
C LYS A 243 -11.77 -17.02 7.97
N ARG A 244 -10.87 -16.69 7.04
CA ARG A 244 -11.09 -15.68 5.97
C ARG A 244 -10.59 -16.25 4.63
N GLY A 245 -11.20 -15.86 3.52
CA GLY A 245 -10.63 -16.12 2.19
C GLY A 245 -9.42 -15.24 1.88
N LEU A 246 -8.67 -15.58 0.84
CA LEU A 246 -7.52 -14.78 0.39
C LEU A 246 -8.00 -13.59 -0.45
N ASP A 247 -7.62 -12.35 -0.12
CA ASP A 247 -8.06 -11.15 -0.87
C ASP A 247 -7.16 -10.76 -2.06
N HIS A 248 -7.69 -9.89 -2.92
CA HIS A 248 -7.12 -9.64 -4.24
C HIS A 248 -5.76 -8.94 -4.20
N GLY A 249 -5.49 -8.09 -3.19
CA GLY A 249 -4.16 -7.54 -2.97
C GLY A 249 -3.08 -8.62 -2.81
N VAL A 250 -3.45 -9.81 -2.31
CA VAL A 250 -2.56 -10.99 -2.32
C VAL A 250 -2.71 -11.79 -3.61
N TRP A 251 -3.88 -12.34 -3.94
CA TRP A 251 -3.97 -13.32 -5.02
C TRP A 251 -3.69 -12.77 -6.42
N ALA A 252 -3.94 -11.48 -6.68
CA ALA A 252 -3.63 -10.88 -7.98
C ALA A 252 -2.12 -10.71 -8.19
N SER A 253 -1.42 -10.13 -7.20
CA SER A 253 0.04 -10.00 -7.24
C SER A 253 0.75 -11.35 -7.19
N PHE A 254 0.21 -12.32 -6.43
CA PHE A 254 0.73 -13.68 -6.37
C PHE A 254 0.51 -14.45 -7.67
N LYS A 255 -0.59 -14.24 -8.42
CA LYS A 255 -0.76 -14.84 -9.76
C LYS A 255 0.31 -14.37 -10.75
N CYS A 256 0.77 -13.12 -10.63
CA CYS A 256 1.84 -12.56 -11.46
C CYS A 256 3.24 -13.06 -11.05
N ALA A 257 3.52 -13.14 -9.75
CA ALA A 257 4.81 -13.59 -9.24
C ALA A 257 4.98 -15.12 -9.31
N PHE A 258 3.93 -15.86 -8.98
CA PHE A 258 3.91 -17.30 -8.78
C PHE A 258 2.95 -17.97 -9.77
N GLU A 259 3.21 -17.78 -11.07
CA GLU A 259 2.43 -18.38 -12.17
C GLU A 259 2.13 -19.86 -11.87
N PRO A 260 0.86 -20.27 -11.63
CA PRO A 260 0.55 -21.59 -11.07
C PRO A 260 1.05 -22.79 -11.90
N GLU A 261 1.26 -22.61 -13.20
CA GLU A 261 1.71 -23.65 -14.13
C GLU A 261 3.24 -23.66 -14.34
N LYS A 262 3.92 -22.52 -14.14
CA LYS A 262 5.33 -22.31 -14.55
C LYS A 262 6.27 -22.00 -13.37
N ASN A 263 5.77 -21.34 -12.34
CA ASN A 263 6.52 -20.95 -11.14
C ASN A 263 5.62 -20.97 -9.88
N PRO A 264 4.88 -22.06 -9.59
CA PRO A 264 3.98 -22.10 -8.44
C PRO A 264 4.74 -21.96 -7.12
N LEU A 265 4.15 -21.22 -6.17
CA LEU A 265 4.72 -20.97 -4.85
C LEU A 265 4.90 -22.26 -4.02
N ASN A 266 3.99 -23.24 -4.18
CA ASN A 266 4.04 -24.59 -3.59
C ASN A 266 4.24 -24.69 -2.06
N VAL A 267 4.07 -23.60 -1.31
CA VAL A 267 4.15 -23.58 0.16
C VAL A 267 2.95 -22.85 0.79
N PRO A 268 2.61 -23.12 2.06
CA PRO A 268 1.41 -22.54 2.67
C PRO A 268 1.46 -21.02 2.78
N VAL A 269 0.30 -20.38 2.63
CA VAL A 269 0.13 -18.92 2.72
C VAL A 269 -0.79 -18.60 3.90
N VAL A 270 -0.25 -17.98 4.94
CA VAL A 270 -1.02 -17.45 6.08
C VAL A 270 -1.19 -15.95 5.89
N GLN A 271 -2.44 -15.52 5.71
CA GLN A 271 -2.75 -14.11 5.64
C GLN A 271 -2.97 -13.51 7.04
N VAL A 272 -2.55 -12.26 7.22
CA VAL A 272 -2.67 -11.49 8.47
C VAL A 272 -3.23 -10.10 8.18
N SER A 273 -4.03 -9.54 9.09
CA SER A 273 -4.60 -8.20 8.95
C SER A 273 -3.60 -7.09 9.31
N LEU A 274 -3.93 -5.87 8.87
CA LEU A 274 -3.46 -4.62 9.45
C LEU A 274 -4.30 -4.23 10.68
N PHE A 275 -3.88 -3.19 11.42
CA PHE A 275 -4.77 -2.49 12.34
C PHE A 275 -5.69 -1.54 11.54
N LYS A 276 -6.87 -1.24 12.10
CA LYS A 276 -7.80 -0.22 11.59
C LYS A 276 -7.44 1.18 12.11
N THR A 277 -6.19 1.57 11.87
CA THR A 277 -5.59 2.85 12.25
C THR A 277 -4.69 3.35 11.13
N GLU A 278 -4.32 4.63 11.18
CA GLU A 278 -3.29 5.22 10.31
C GLU A 278 -2.00 5.53 11.10
N ASP A 279 -1.72 4.76 12.16
CA ASP A 279 -0.53 4.94 12.99
C ASP A 279 0.66 4.17 12.36
N PRO A 280 1.69 4.86 11.85
CA PRO A 280 2.84 4.22 11.22
C PRO A 280 3.73 3.48 12.23
N ILE A 281 3.78 3.93 13.49
CA ILE A 281 4.57 3.30 14.55
C ILE A 281 3.88 2.00 14.97
N GLN A 282 2.56 2.01 15.16
CA GLN A 282 1.78 0.81 15.50
C GLN A 282 2.00 -0.32 14.47
N HIS A 283 2.03 0.02 13.18
CA HIS A 283 2.33 -0.93 12.10
C HIS A 283 3.80 -1.34 12.04
N TYR A 284 4.75 -0.44 12.35
CA TYR A 284 6.17 -0.79 12.49
C TYR A 284 6.42 -1.78 13.63
N ARG A 285 5.74 -1.60 14.78
CA ARG A 285 5.83 -2.51 15.93
C ARG A 285 5.19 -3.87 15.66
N LEU A 286 4.11 -3.93 14.88
CA LEU A 286 3.57 -5.18 14.34
C LEU A 286 4.61 -5.93 13.49
N GLY A 287 5.33 -5.21 12.62
CA GLY A 287 6.47 -5.77 11.87
C GLY A 287 7.55 -6.36 12.77
N GLN A 288 7.98 -5.61 13.79
CA GLN A 288 8.98 -6.07 14.75
C GLN A 288 8.53 -7.32 15.53
N ALA A 289 7.25 -7.42 15.90
CA ALA A 289 6.72 -8.58 16.62
C ALA A 289 6.91 -9.88 15.83
N VAL A 290 6.62 -9.87 14.51
CA VAL A 290 6.71 -11.05 13.66
C VAL A 290 8.09 -11.30 13.05
N SER A 291 9.09 -10.44 13.31
CA SER A 291 10.40 -10.49 12.63
C SER A 291 11.11 -11.85 12.79
N ARG A 292 10.96 -12.51 13.94
CA ARG A 292 11.60 -13.81 14.24
C ARG A 292 11.10 -14.97 13.38
N LEU A 293 9.91 -14.88 12.79
CA LEU A 293 9.41 -15.92 11.87
C LEU A 293 10.37 -16.14 10.68
N ARG A 294 11.12 -15.09 10.32
CA ARG A 294 12.15 -15.13 9.26
C ARG A 294 13.29 -16.12 9.57
N GLU A 295 13.62 -16.30 10.85
CA GLU A 295 14.65 -17.26 11.32
C GLU A 295 14.19 -18.72 11.17
N GLU A 296 12.88 -18.96 11.09
CA GLU A 296 12.29 -20.28 10.82
C GLU A 296 12.11 -20.60 9.32
N ASN A 297 12.77 -19.85 8.43
CA ASN A 297 12.55 -19.90 6.99
C ASN A 297 11.10 -19.61 6.54
N ILE A 298 10.32 -18.85 7.33
CA ILE A 298 9.02 -18.30 6.89
C ILE A 298 9.28 -16.98 6.16
N LEU A 299 8.77 -16.81 4.95
CA LEU A 299 8.89 -15.54 4.23
C LEU A 299 7.83 -14.55 4.70
N ILE A 300 8.22 -13.30 4.95
CA ILE A 300 7.27 -12.22 5.17
C ILE A 300 7.10 -11.43 3.86
N ILE A 301 5.87 -11.33 3.39
CA ILE A 301 5.46 -10.44 2.30
C ILE A 301 4.48 -9.40 2.85
N VAL A 302 4.62 -8.16 2.42
CA VAL A 302 3.67 -7.09 2.73
C VAL A 302 3.14 -6.50 1.43
N SER A 303 1.83 -6.59 1.22
CA SER A 303 1.18 -6.26 -0.05
C SER A 303 0.37 -4.97 0.08
N GLY A 304 0.72 -3.97 -0.73
CA GLY A 304 0.13 -2.63 -0.73
C GLY A 304 0.38 -1.94 -2.07
N MET A 305 0.52 -0.61 -2.06
CA MET A 305 0.99 0.16 -3.21
C MET A 305 1.88 1.34 -2.75
N ALA A 306 2.94 1.64 -3.50
CA ALA A 306 3.88 2.70 -3.15
C ALA A 306 3.28 4.12 -3.26
N VAL A 307 2.43 4.33 -4.26
CA VAL A 307 1.53 5.49 -4.42
C VAL A 307 0.19 4.94 -4.91
N HIS A 308 -0.92 5.39 -4.32
CA HIS A 308 -2.25 4.83 -4.55
C HIS A 308 -3.35 5.91 -4.40
N ASN A 309 -3.60 6.68 -5.47
CA ASN A 309 -4.74 7.60 -5.52
C ASN A 309 -5.66 7.36 -6.73
N LEU A 310 -6.67 6.52 -6.51
CA LEU A 310 -7.70 6.21 -7.49
C LEU A 310 -8.65 7.40 -7.82
N ARG A 311 -8.68 8.46 -6.98
CA ARG A 311 -9.50 9.67 -7.24
C ARG A 311 -8.92 10.51 -8.37
N ASP A 312 -7.60 10.48 -8.52
CA ASP A 312 -6.88 11.29 -9.50
C ASP A 312 -6.56 10.52 -10.79
N MET A 313 -6.78 9.20 -10.81
CA MET A 313 -6.58 8.34 -11.99
C MET A 313 -7.37 8.82 -13.22
N GLN A 314 -8.51 9.49 -13.00
CA GLN A 314 -9.31 10.14 -14.05
C GLN A 314 -8.61 11.35 -14.70
N PHE A 315 -7.70 12.01 -13.99
CA PHE A 315 -6.93 13.15 -14.52
C PHE A 315 -5.67 12.69 -15.28
N THR A 316 -5.40 11.38 -15.31
CA THR A 316 -4.28 10.75 -16.00
C THR A 316 -4.75 9.77 -17.09
N TRP A 317 -6.02 9.89 -17.52
CA TRP A 317 -6.55 9.15 -18.65
C TRP A 317 -5.83 9.52 -19.95
N GLY A 318 -5.35 8.52 -20.68
CA GLY A 318 -4.61 8.70 -21.93
C GLY A 318 -3.18 9.26 -21.78
N ASP A 319 -2.73 9.57 -20.56
CA ASP A 319 -1.41 10.15 -20.30
C ASP A 319 -0.72 9.43 -19.12
N PRO A 320 0.21 8.50 -19.38
CA PRO A 320 0.88 7.74 -18.33
C PRO A 320 1.89 8.58 -17.54
N ARG A 321 2.14 9.85 -17.89
CA ARG A 321 3.12 10.69 -17.17
C ARG A 321 2.74 10.78 -15.69
N PRO A 322 3.68 10.50 -14.75
CA PRO A 322 3.38 10.53 -13.33
C PRO A 322 3.06 11.96 -12.88
N LEU A 323 2.02 12.09 -12.05
CA LEU A 323 1.69 13.34 -11.38
C LEU A 323 2.85 13.78 -10.46
N PRO A 324 3.02 15.09 -10.19
CA PRO A 324 4.14 15.59 -9.40
C PRO A 324 4.27 14.93 -8.01
N TYR A 325 3.15 14.67 -7.33
CA TYR A 325 3.17 13.95 -6.05
C TYR A 325 3.56 12.48 -6.21
N THR A 326 3.17 11.81 -7.30
CA THR A 326 3.55 10.42 -7.58
C THR A 326 5.06 10.30 -7.72
N ALA A 327 5.68 11.22 -8.46
CA ALA A 327 7.13 11.25 -8.64
C ALA A 327 7.88 11.58 -7.34
N SER A 328 7.37 12.54 -6.58
CA SER A 328 7.91 13.05 -5.31
C SER A 328 7.81 12.02 -4.18
N PHE A 329 6.63 11.45 -3.95
CA PHE A 329 6.37 10.51 -2.86
C PHE A 329 7.05 9.16 -3.08
N ASP A 330 7.21 8.70 -4.33
CA ASP A 330 7.94 7.48 -4.64
C ASP A 330 9.44 7.55 -4.28
N GLU A 331 10.12 8.67 -4.57
CA GLU A 331 11.52 8.84 -4.12
C GLU A 331 11.59 9.02 -2.59
N ALA A 332 10.64 9.71 -1.98
CA ALA A 332 10.58 9.87 -0.52
C ALA A 332 10.36 8.55 0.22
N LEU A 333 9.49 7.68 -0.30
CA LEU A 333 9.28 6.32 0.22
C LEU A 333 10.57 5.50 0.10
N LYS A 334 11.24 5.57 -1.05
CA LYS A 334 12.54 4.94 -1.28
C LYS A 334 13.58 5.44 -0.28
N GLU A 335 13.71 6.75 -0.08
CA GLU A 335 14.63 7.33 0.91
C GLU A 335 14.35 6.81 2.33
N ALA A 336 13.08 6.80 2.76
CA ALA A 336 12.68 6.29 4.07
C ALA A 336 12.96 4.78 4.23
N VAL A 337 12.65 3.97 3.21
CA VAL A 337 12.90 2.51 3.20
C VAL A 337 14.40 2.19 3.21
N THR A 338 15.21 2.93 2.45
CA THR A 338 16.66 2.69 2.36
C THR A 338 17.47 3.25 3.54
N LYS A 339 16.82 3.91 4.52
CA LYS A 339 17.51 4.34 5.74
C LYS A 339 18.17 3.18 6.49
N ALA A 340 19.29 3.51 7.16
CA ALA A 340 19.91 2.65 8.14
C ALA A 340 18.88 2.27 9.23
N PRO A 341 18.93 1.05 9.82
CA PRO A 341 17.90 0.54 10.73
C PRO A 341 17.55 1.50 11.87
N ALA A 342 18.54 2.16 12.47
CA ALA A 342 18.37 3.11 13.57
C ALA A 342 17.61 4.40 13.19
N GLU A 343 17.57 4.79 11.92
CA GLU A 343 16.85 5.97 11.42
C GLU A 343 15.48 5.62 10.79
N ARG A 344 15.29 4.35 10.41
CA ARG A 344 14.19 3.93 9.54
C ARG A 344 12.81 4.15 10.15
N GLU A 345 12.60 3.81 11.42
CA GLU A 345 11.29 3.97 12.08
C GLU A 345 10.83 5.44 12.03
N GLN A 346 11.73 6.37 12.33
CA GLN A 346 11.44 7.80 12.30
C GLN A 346 11.17 8.30 10.87
N ALA A 347 12.02 7.92 9.90
CA ALA A 347 11.85 8.33 8.51
C ALA A 347 10.53 7.79 7.89
N MET A 348 10.16 6.56 8.22
CA MET A 348 8.89 5.95 7.80
C MET A 348 7.69 6.62 8.46
N ALA A 349 7.81 7.10 9.70
CA ALA A 349 6.76 7.87 10.37
C ALA A 349 6.64 9.32 9.86
N ASP A 350 7.74 9.95 9.49
CA ASP A 350 7.76 11.30 8.90
C ASP A 350 7.26 11.33 7.45
N LEU A 351 7.36 10.20 6.72
CA LEU A 351 6.79 10.05 5.38
C LEU A 351 5.28 10.41 5.33
N LEU A 352 4.50 10.00 6.34
CA LEU A 352 3.06 10.29 6.43
C LEU A 352 2.75 11.75 6.78
N LYS A 353 3.75 12.53 7.23
CA LYS A 353 3.62 13.95 7.59
C LYS A 353 3.93 14.90 6.43
N ARG A 354 4.39 14.38 5.29
CA ARG A 354 4.71 15.18 4.10
C ARG A 354 3.46 15.87 3.53
N PRO A 355 3.59 17.07 2.94
CA PRO A 355 2.45 17.78 2.37
C PRO A 355 1.80 17.04 1.20
N ASP A 356 2.55 16.22 0.46
CA ASP A 356 2.07 15.40 -0.65
C ASP A 356 1.52 14.02 -0.21
N ALA A 357 1.68 13.63 1.06
CA ALA A 357 1.30 12.29 1.53
C ALA A 357 -0.18 11.96 1.31
N ARG A 358 -1.09 12.92 1.54
CA ARG A 358 -2.54 12.75 1.33
C ARG A 358 -2.99 12.86 -0.13
N GLN A 359 -2.11 13.33 -1.03
CA GLN A 359 -2.34 13.25 -2.47
C GLN A 359 -1.85 11.91 -3.03
N ALA A 360 -0.72 11.41 -2.54
CA ALA A 360 -0.19 10.10 -2.87
C ALA A 360 -1.05 8.95 -2.30
N HIS A 361 -1.64 9.15 -1.13
CA HIS A 361 -2.45 8.19 -0.38
C HIS A 361 -3.59 8.91 0.35
N PRO A 362 -4.80 8.99 -0.23
CA PRO A 362 -5.95 9.63 0.43
C PRO A 362 -6.27 9.00 1.79
N TYR A 363 -6.12 7.67 1.87
CA TYR A 363 -6.02 6.88 3.10
C TYR A 363 -4.72 6.07 3.03
N PHE A 364 -4.08 5.83 4.17
CA PHE A 364 -2.77 5.16 4.21
C PHE A 364 -2.84 3.62 4.21
N ASP A 365 -4.02 3.01 4.03
CA ASP A 365 -4.22 1.55 4.02
C ASP A 365 -3.29 0.79 3.05
N HIS A 366 -3.06 1.30 1.84
CA HIS A 366 -2.13 0.72 0.86
C HIS A 366 -0.64 1.01 1.17
N LEU A 367 -0.34 2.00 2.01
CA LEU A 367 1.02 2.37 2.39
C LEU A 367 1.52 1.58 3.62
N LEU A 368 0.68 1.44 4.65
CA LEU A 368 1.03 0.84 5.95
C LEU A 368 1.60 -0.59 5.91
N PRO A 369 1.32 -1.45 4.90
CA PRO A 369 2.05 -2.71 4.73
C PRO A 369 3.57 -2.51 4.69
N ILE A 370 4.11 -1.45 4.06
CA ILE A 370 5.57 -1.25 4.02
C ILE A 370 6.15 -0.84 5.37
N HIS A 371 5.36 -0.28 6.29
CA HIS A 371 5.76 -0.05 7.68
C HIS A 371 5.93 -1.36 8.44
N ILE A 372 5.02 -2.33 8.25
CA ILE A 372 5.19 -3.70 8.76
C ILE A 372 6.46 -4.32 8.17
N GLY A 373 6.68 -4.18 6.86
CA GLY A 373 7.88 -4.72 6.19
C GLY A 373 9.18 -4.13 6.74
N ALA A 374 9.20 -2.81 6.95
CA ALA A 374 10.32 -2.07 7.50
C ALA A 374 10.61 -2.41 8.97
N GLY A 375 9.58 -2.74 9.76
CA GLY A 375 9.74 -3.25 11.14
C GLY A 375 10.21 -4.70 11.18
N ALA A 376 9.66 -5.57 10.32
CA ALA A 376 10.04 -6.98 10.20
C ALA A 376 11.46 -7.18 9.67
N ALA A 377 12.00 -6.19 8.96
CA ALA A 377 13.40 -6.13 8.54
C ALA A 377 14.40 -6.17 9.71
N GLY A 378 14.07 -5.54 10.84
CA GLY A 378 15.05 -5.31 11.92
C GLY A 378 16.31 -4.61 11.39
N ASP A 379 17.48 -5.19 11.68
CA ASP A 379 18.80 -4.68 11.26
C ASP A 379 19.05 -4.73 9.74
N ASP A 380 18.21 -5.40 8.96
CA ASP A 380 18.41 -5.52 7.52
C ASP A 380 18.20 -4.18 6.80
N VAL A 381 19.03 -3.90 5.78
CA VAL A 381 18.88 -2.70 4.93
C VAL A 381 17.78 -2.92 3.90
N GLY A 382 16.91 -1.92 3.73
CA GLY A 382 15.90 -1.88 2.66
C GLY A 382 16.49 -1.43 1.33
N ARG A 383 16.05 -2.01 0.22
CA ARG A 383 16.43 -1.62 -1.14
C ARG A 383 15.23 -1.60 -2.08
N ARG A 384 15.17 -0.59 -2.95
CA ARG A 384 14.20 -0.56 -4.07
C ARG A 384 14.67 -1.51 -5.15
N LEU A 385 13.93 -2.59 -5.39
CA LEU A 385 14.23 -3.54 -6.48
C LEU A 385 13.91 -2.92 -7.85
N TRP A 386 12.87 -2.08 -7.89
CA TRP A 386 12.35 -1.45 -9.11
C TRP A 386 11.31 -0.37 -8.76
N THR A 387 10.98 0.50 -9.72
CA THR A 387 9.77 1.34 -9.71
C THR A 387 9.35 1.68 -11.15
N LEU A 388 8.05 1.87 -11.32
CA LEU A 388 7.43 2.53 -12.46
C LEU A 388 6.35 3.45 -11.89
N LYS A 389 6.30 4.68 -12.41
CA LYS A 389 5.51 5.79 -11.89
C LYS A 389 4.56 6.22 -12.99
N GLU A 390 3.27 5.97 -12.81
CA GLU A 390 2.27 6.10 -13.87
C GLU A 390 1.05 6.83 -13.33
N GLY A 391 0.75 7.99 -13.91
CA GLY A 391 -0.34 8.86 -13.44
C GLY A 391 -0.31 9.09 -11.92
N SER A 392 -1.36 8.62 -11.23
CA SER A 392 -1.54 8.72 -9.77
C SER A 392 -1.03 7.50 -8.96
N MET A 393 -0.21 6.63 -9.57
CA MET A 393 0.18 5.31 -9.03
C MET A 393 1.69 5.05 -9.09
N SER A 394 2.21 4.23 -8.17
CA SER A 394 3.60 3.71 -8.25
C SER A 394 3.67 2.20 -7.97
N TRP A 395 4.39 1.52 -8.85
CA TRP A 395 4.66 0.09 -8.81
C TRP A 395 5.96 -0.29 -8.08
N ALA A 396 6.48 0.59 -7.22
CA ALA A 396 7.76 0.35 -6.56
C ALA A 396 7.78 -0.92 -5.70
N GLN A 397 8.69 -1.83 -6.04
CA GLN A 397 8.90 -3.10 -5.35
C GLN A 397 10.12 -2.96 -4.44
N TYR A 398 10.03 -3.39 -3.18
CA TYR A 398 11.12 -3.28 -2.22
C TYR A 398 11.46 -4.62 -1.59
N ARG A 399 12.73 -4.79 -1.20
CA ARG A 399 13.19 -5.92 -0.39
C ARG A 399 14.03 -5.41 0.77
N PHE A 400 13.87 -6.01 1.95
CA PHE A 400 14.75 -5.82 3.09
C PHE A 400 15.61 -7.07 3.26
N GLY A 401 16.92 -6.87 3.41
CA GLY A 401 17.91 -7.94 3.56
C GLY A 401 18.41 -8.49 2.24
N GLU A 402 19.56 -9.15 2.33
CA GLU A 402 20.13 -9.91 1.22
C GLU A 402 19.67 -11.37 1.21
N ILE A 403 19.78 -11.99 0.05
CA ILE A 403 19.58 -13.43 -0.10
C ILE A 403 20.92 -14.09 0.09
N ALA A 404 20.96 -15.16 0.88
CA ALA A 404 22.14 -16.00 1.02
C ALA A 404 22.55 -16.54 -0.36
N ASN A 405 23.68 -16.06 -0.87
CA ASN A 405 24.24 -16.57 -2.13
C ASN A 405 24.66 -18.03 -1.93
N SER A 406 24.18 -18.93 -2.78
CA SER A 406 24.45 -20.38 -2.74
C SER A 406 25.86 -20.73 -3.26
N THR A 407 26.86 -19.94 -2.87
CA THR A 407 28.26 -20.03 -3.33
C THR A 407 29.28 -20.01 -2.18
N SER A 408 28.82 -20.06 -0.93
CA SER A 408 29.66 -20.18 0.28
C SER A 408 29.52 -21.56 0.92
N SER A 409 29.83 -22.60 0.14
CA SER A 409 29.88 -24.00 0.60
C SER A 409 30.84 -24.83 -0.28
N LEU A 410 32.14 -24.65 -0.05
CA LEU A 410 33.26 -25.49 -0.49
C LEU A 410 34.28 -25.55 0.65
#